data_AF-A0A5A5RX15-F1
#
_entry.id   AF-A0A5A5RX15-F1
#
_cell.length_a   1.000
_cell.length_b   1.000
_cell.length_c   1.000
_cell.angle_alpha   90.00
_cell.angle_beta   90.00
_cell.angle_gamma   90.00
#
_symmetry.space_group_name_H-M   'P 1'
#
loop_
_entity.id
_entity.type
_entity.pdbx_description
1 polymer ?
#
loop_
_entity_poly.entity_id
_entity_poly.type
_entity_poly.pdbx_seq_one_letter_code
_entity_poly.pdbx_strand_id
1 'polypeptide(L)'
;MSQSIEDKAMADADVSDYTTNKIILSNWIAPWSKGNRKNLSPQPKWDLWQPLRQRIDLLEINTPALAHKICRLIPAQCPFARKITLFSWTILEIPPLCKLNPLYENLMMLRFRALSYLADECGEDIGAYC
;
A
#
# COMPACT_ATOMS: atom_id res chain seq x y z
N MET A 1 72.87 8.61 21.96
CA MET A 1 72.48 8.76 23.37
C MET A 1 71.03 9.23 23.35
N SER A 2 70.09 8.30 23.16
CA SER A 2 69.47 7.49 24.23
C SER A 2 68.43 8.31 25.00
N GLN A 3 67.16 7.90 24.88
CA GLN A 3 66.09 7.82 25.91
C GLN A 3 65.83 9.05 26.81
N SER A 4 64.63 9.45 27.22
CA SER A 4 63.22 9.06 27.06
C SER A 4 62.42 10.02 28.00
N ILE A 5 61.08 10.04 27.89
CA ILE A 5 60.12 10.15 29.02
C ILE A 5 59.58 11.52 29.50
N GLU A 6 58.28 11.68 29.19
CA GLU A 6 57.09 12.07 29.99
C GLU A 6 56.99 13.43 30.70
N ASP A 7 56.04 14.24 30.22
CA ASP A 7 54.93 14.87 30.97
C ASP A 7 54.19 15.81 29.96
N LYS A 8 52.89 16.03 29.91
CA LYS A 8 51.70 15.57 30.62
C LYS A 8 50.56 16.30 29.90
N ALA A 9 49.44 15.60 29.69
CA ALA A 9 48.27 16.05 28.97
C ALA A 9 47.82 17.48 29.34
N MET A 10 47.53 18.31 28.32
CA MET A 10 46.83 19.57 28.49
C MET A 10 46.01 19.90 27.24
N ALA A 11 44.70 19.68 27.38
CA ALA A 11 43.59 20.40 26.75
C ALA A 11 43.41 20.36 25.22
N ASP A 12 42.69 19.34 24.76
CA ASP A 12 41.61 19.55 23.80
C ASP A 12 40.30 19.21 24.53
N ALA A 13 39.58 20.24 24.96
CA ALA A 13 38.24 20.15 25.51
C ALA A 13 37.25 20.48 24.41
N ASP A 14 36.29 19.59 24.12
CA ASP A 14 34.93 20.05 23.80
C ASP A 14 33.84 18.98 24.03
N VAL A 15 32.79 19.43 24.71
CA VAL A 15 31.43 18.87 24.83
C VAL A 15 31.22 17.45 25.40
N SER A 16 31.38 17.27 26.73
CA SER A 16 30.72 16.16 27.44
C SER A 16 30.14 16.54 28.81
N ASP A 17 29.88 17.83 29.06
CA ASP A 17 29.58 18.35 30.41
C ASP A 17 28.21 19.05 30.56
N TYR A 18 27.20 18.72 29.76
CA TYR A 18 25.89 19.40 29.89
C TYR A 18 24.69 18.50 30.24
N THR A 19 24.84 17.18 30.36
CA THR A 19 23.66 16.30 30.57
C THR A 19 23.76 15.32 31.72
N THR A 20 24.48 15.68 32.79
CA THR A 20 24.23 15.03 34.08
C THR A 20 23.51 16.00 35.00
N ASN A 21 22.19 15.86 35.10
CA ASN A 21 21.55 15.80 36.42
C ASN A 21 20.15 15.17 36.37
N LYS A 22 20.13 13.95 36.89
CA LYS A 22 19.04 13.12 37.39
C LYS A 22 18.02 13.89 38.25
N ILE A 23 16.77 14.02 37.79
CA ILE A 23 15.59 14.36 38.61
C ILE A 23 14.40 13.57 38.00
N ILE A 24 14.06 12.37 38.51
CA ILE A 24 13.09 12.09 39.60
C ILE A 24 11.75 11.55 39.03
N LEU A 25 11.49 10.29 39.36
CA LEU A 25 10.19 9.71 39.75
C LEU A 25 9.04 9.66 38.72
N SER A 26 8.92 8.53 38.02
CA SER A 26 7.71 7.68 38.06
C SER A 26 8.02 6.39 37.31
N ASN A 27 8.39 5.33 38.03
CA ASN A 27 7.39 4.33 38.41
C ASN A 27 6.80 3.65 37.17
N TRP A 28 7.63 2.84 36.53
CA TRP A 28 7.33 1.82 35.52
C TRP A 28 6.32 0.75 36.00
N ILE A 29 5.32 1.12 36.80
CA ILE A 29 4.26 0.22 37.26
C ILE A 29 3.08 0.41 36.32
N ALA A 30 3.10 -0.38 35.26
CA ALA A 30 1.89 -0.96 34.70
C ALA A 30 2.25 -2.34 34.11
N PRO A 31 1.82 -3.47 34.71
CA PRO A 31 1.88 -4.75 34.04
C PRO A 31 0.72 -4.78 33.01
N TRP A 32 0.90 -4.11 31.88
CA TRP A 32 -0.08 -4.16 30.79
C TRP A 32 0.03 -5.52 30.10
N SER A 33 -0.91 -6.39 30.49
CA SER A 33 -1.39 -7.63 29.87
C SER A 33 -0.36 -8.51 29.14
N LYS A 34 -0.20 -9.74 29.65
CA LYS A 34 0.06 -10.93 28.81
C LYS A 34 -1.12 -11.12 27.85
N GLY A 35 -1.22 -10.27 26.84
CA GLY A 35 -2.05 -10.51 25.67
C GLY A 35 -1.40 -11.64 24.90
N ASN A 36 -2.05 -12.79 24.91
CA ASN A 36 -1.66 -14.01 24.20
C ASN A 36 -1.19 -13.64 22.78
N ARG A 37 0.14 -13.63 22.51
CA ARG A 37 0.67 -13.68 21.15
C ARG A 37 0.32 -15.06 20.63
N LYS A 38 -0.92 -15.24 20.16
CA LYS A 38 -1.27 -16.37 19.31
C LYS A 38 -0.31 -16.26 18.14
N ASN A 39 0.67 -17.17 18.10
CA ASN A 39 1.41 -17.49 16.90
C ASN A 39 0.36 -17.60 15.80
N LEU A 40 0.30 -16.59 14.93
CA LEU A 40 -0.51 -16.66 13.74
C LEU A 40 0.27 -17.61 12.84
N SER A 41 0.10 -18.92 13.07
CA SER A 41 0.49 -19.90 12.09
C SER A 41 -0.09 -19.42 10.76
N PRO A 42 0.69 -19.41 9.67
CA PRO A 42 0.14 -19.12 8.35
C PRO A 42 -0.79 -20.28 8.03
N GLN A 43 -2.03 -20.17 8.49
CA GLN A 43 -3.10 -21.06 8.08
C GLN A 43 -3.19 -20.90 6.57
N PRO A 44 -3.09 -21.99 5.78
CA PRO A 44 -3.25 -21.91 4.34
C PRO A 44 -4.68 -21.44 4.09
N LYS A 45 -4.83 -20.14 3.83
CA LYS A 45 -6.11 -19.58 3.38
C LYS A 45 -6.31 -20.12 1.99
N TRP A 46 -7.19 -21.12 1.84
CA TRP A 46 -7.67 -21.54 0.53
C TRP A 46 -8.44 -20.38 -0.08
N ASP A 47 -7.72 -19.52 -0.79
CA ASP A 47 -8.29 -18.38 -1.47
C ASP A 47 -8.80 -18.90 -2.82
N LEU A 48 -10.08 -19.27 -2.86
CA LEU A 48 -10.78 -19.82 -4.02
C LEU A 48 -10.63 -18.95 -5.28
N TRP A 49 -10.32 -17.66 -5.09
CA TRP A 49 -10.17 -16.67 -6.16
C TRP A 49 -8.75 -16.60 -6.72
N GLN A 50 -7.76 -17.25 -6.10
CA GLN A 50 -6.37 -17.30 -6.57
C GLN A 50 -6.22 -17.65 -8.06
N PRO A 51 -6.82 -18.75 -8.57
CA PRO A 51 -6.66 -19.09 -9.99
C PRO A 51 -7.25 -18.02 -10.91
N LEU A 52 -8.33 -17.35 -10.47
CA LEU A 52 -8.95 -16.29 -11.27
C LEU A 52 -8.11 -15.01 -11.26
N ARG A 53 -7.50 -14.65 -10.13
CA ARG A 53 -6.53 -13.54 -10.05
C ARG A 53 -5.38 -13.76 -11.03
N GLN A 54 -4.78 -14.95 -10.98
CA GLN A 54 -3.68 -15.32 -11.88
C GLN A 54 -4.12 -15.25 -13.35
N ARG A 55 -5.34 -15.67 -13.68
CA ARG A 55 -5.89 -15.57 -15.04
C ARG A 55 -6.04 -14.12 -15.50
N ILE A 56 -6.48 -13.21 -14.63
CA ILE A 56 -6.58 -11.77 -14.92
C ILE A 56 -5.20 -11.14 -15.07
N ASP A 57 -4.26 -11.53 -14.22
CA ASP A 57 -2.89 -11.01 -14.26
C ASP A 57 -2.13 -11.50 -15.50
N LEU A 58 -2.35 -12.74 -15.93
CA LEU A 58 -1.77 -13.30 -17.15
C LEU A 58 -2.47 -12.85 -18.44
N LEU A 59 -3.59 -12.13 -18.35
CA LEU A 59 -4.28 -11.64 -19.53
C LEU A 59 -3.45 -10.52 -20.18
N GLU A 60 -2.81 -10.86 -21.30
CA GLU A 60 -2.07 -9.91 -22.13
C GLU A 60 -3.02 -9.14 -23.07
N ILE A 61 -2.75 -7.84 -23.20
CA ILE A 61 -3.54 -6.94 -24.04
C ILE A 61 -2.76 -6.74 -25.34
N ASN A 62 -3.13 -7.52 -26.37
CA ASN A 62 -2.44 -7.53 -27.66
C ASN A 62 -3.23 -6.84 -28.78
N THR A 63 -4.43 -6.32 -28.49
CA THR A 63 -5.28 -5.68 -29.51
C THR A 63 -5.96 -4.43 -28.95
N PRO A 64 -6.05 -3.34 -29.74
CA PRO A 64 -6.67 -2.09 -29.30
C PRO A 64 -8.17 -2.28 -29.00
N ALA A 65 -8.87 -3.10 -29.79
CA ALA A 65 -10.27 -3.41 -29.56
C ALA A 65 -10.54 -4.06 -28.18
N LEU A 66 -9.63 -4.92 -27.71
CA LEU A 66 -9.72 -5.52 -26.38
C LEU A 66 -9.39 -4.49 -25.30
N ALA A 67 -8.36 -3.66 -25.50
CA ALA A 67 -8.00 -2.58 -24.58
C ALA A 67 -9.18 -1.61 -24.37
N HIS A 68 -9.82 -1.14 -25.44
CA HIS A 68 -11.02 -0.29 -25.35
C HIS A 68 -12.16 -0.97 -24.62
N LYS A 69 -12.40 -2.27 -24.85
CA LYS A 69 -13.44 -3.02 -24.13
C LYS A 69 -13.16 -3.06 -22.64
N ILE A 70 -11.92 -3.31 -22.23
CA ILE A 70 -11.50 -3.32 -20.83
C ILE A 70 -11.69 -1.93 -20.21
N CYS A 71 -11.21 -0.87 -20.86
CA CYS A 71 -11.34 0.51 -20.37
C CYS A 71 -12.80 0.98 -20.24
N ARG A 72 -13.71 0.46 -21.09
CA ARG A 72 -15.16 0.72 -20.97
C ARG A 72 -15.83 -0.13 -19.89
N LEU A 73 -15.42 -1.38 -19.73
CA LEU A 73 -16.04 -2.33 -18.80
C LEU A 73 -15.66 -2.04 -17.35
N ILE A 74 -14.41 -1.66 -17.11
CA ILE A 74 -13.87 -1.35 -15.79
C ILE A 74 -13.71 0.18 -15.72
N PRO A 75 -14.64 0.96 -15.13
CA PRO A 75 -14.53 2.41 -15.07
C PRO A 75 -13.40 2.90 -14.14
N ALA A 76 -12.96 4.16 -14.30
CA ALA A 76 -12.02 4.81 -13.38
C ALA A 76 -12.61 4.97 -11.96
N GLN A 77 -13.94 5.11 -11.91
CA GLN A 77 -14.70 5.22 -10.67
C GLN A 77 -14.86 3.82 -10.06
N CYS A 78 -14.82 3.73 -8.73
CA CYS A 78 -14.91 2.43 -8.06
C CYS A 78 -16.17 1.67 -8.52
N PRO A 79 -16.03 0.45 -9.09
CA PRO A 79 -17.12 -0.24 -9.79
C PRO A 79 -18.30 -0.58 -8.86
N PHE A 80 -18.06 -0.59 -7.55
CA PHE A 80 -19.06 -0.88 -6.52
C PHE A 80 -19.69 0.37 -5.92
N ALA A 81 -19.05 1.53 -6.01
CA ALA A 81 -19.64 2.77 -5.52
C ALA A 81 -20.68 3.24 -6.55
N ARG A 82 -21.95 2.91 -6.31
CA ARG A 82 -23.04 3.26 -7.23
C ARG A 82 -24.27 3.70 -6.47
N LYS A 83 -24.88 4.77 -6.97
CA LYS A 83 -26.11 5.33 -6.44
C LYS A 83 -27.27 4.91 -7.34
N ILE A 84 -28.16 4.08 -6.83
CA ILE A 84 -29.35 3.62 -7.57
C ILE A 84 -30.47 4.61 -7.28
N THR A 85 -30.84 5.38 -8.31
CA THR A 85 -31.92 6.36 -8.24
C THR A 85 -33.07 5.96 -9.15
N LEU A 86 -34.29 6.22 -8.68
CA LEU A 86 -35.55 5.97 -9.41
C LEU A 86 -36.41 7.21 -9.20
N PHE A 87 -36.88 7.81 -10.30
CA PHE A 87 -37.73 9.01 -10.26
C PHE A 87 -37.17 10.13 -9.35
N SER A 88 -35.89 10.47 -9.52
CA SER A 88 -35.14 11.47 -8.73
C SER A 88 -34.89 11.13 -7.26
N TRP A 89 -35.34 9.98 -6.76
CA TRP A 89 -35.14 9.56 -5.38
C TRP A 89 -34.07 8.47 -5.31
N THR A 90 -33.17 8.58 -4.33
CA THR A 90 -32.12 7.58 -4.11
C THR A 90 -32.67 6.46 -3.25
N ILE A 91 -32.74 5.25 -3.81
CA ILE A 91 -33.23 4.08 -3.09
C ILE A 91 -32.09 3.41 -2.32
N LEU A 92 -30.93 3.29 -2.97
CA LEU A 92 -29.79 2.56 -2.43
C LEU A 92 -28.49 3.21 -2.90
N GLU A 93 -27.63 3.54 -1.96
CA GLU A 93 -26.26 3.98 -2.23
C GLU A 93 -25.31 2.89 -1.77
N ILE A 94 -24.65 2.23 -2.73
CA ILE A 94 -23.63 1.23 -2.43
C ILE A 94 -22.37 2.00 -2.06
N PRO A 95 -21.86 1.88 -0.82
CA PRO A 95 -20.67 2.58 -0.40
C PRO A 95 -19.43 2.08 -1.17
N PRO A 96 -18.31 2.82 -1.14
CA PRO A 96 -17.05 2.39 -1.74
C PRO A 96 -16.49 1.15 -1.02
N LEU A 97 -16.94 -0.03 -1.44
CA LEU A 97 -16.50 -1.34 -0.96
C LEU A 97 -15.23 -1.82 -1.69
N CYS A 98 -14.42 -0.89 -2.20
CA CYS A 98 -13.31 -1.16 -3.12
C CYS A 98 -12.25 -2.12 -2.52
N LYS A 99 -12.20 -2.26 -1.19
CA LYS A 99 -11.30 -3.18 -0.48
C LYS A 99 -11.91 -4.54 -0.13
N LEU A 100 -13.23 -4.71 -0.27
CA LEU A 100 -13.95 -5.92 0.12
C LEU A 100 -13.96 -6.97 -1.00
N ASN A 101 -13.85 -6.54 -2.26
CA ASN A 101 -13.76 -7.48 -3.39
C ASN A 101 -12.31 -7.99 -3.50
N PRO A 102 -12.07 -9.30 -3.34
CA PRO A 102 -10.75 -9.89 -3.51
C PRO A 102 -10.09 -9.53 -4.84
N LEU A 103 -10.83 -9.39 -5.96
CA LEU A 103 -10.27 -9.19 -7.30
C LEU A 103 -10.06 -7.71 -7.70
N TYR A 104 -10.35 -6.76 -6.80
CA TYR A 104 -10.34 -5.34 -7.16
C TYR A 104 -8.99 -4.87 -7.71
N GLU A 105 -7.90 -5.16 -7.01
CA GLU A 105 -6.56 -4.72 -7.41
C GLU A 105 -6.15 -5.29 -8.77
N ASN A 106 -6.44 -6.57 -9.02
CA ASN A 106 -6.14 -7.22 -10.29
C ASN A 106 -6.91 -6.58 -11.47
N LEU A 107 -8.18 -6.23 -11.26
CA LEU A 107 -9.00 -5.55 -12.27
C LEU A 107 -8.53 -4.12 -12.54
N MET A 108 -8.17 -3.38 -11.50
CA MET A 108 -7.58 -2.04 -11.66
C MET A 108 -6.25 -2.12 -12.40
N MET A 109 -5.42 -3.11 -12.10
CA MET A 109 -4.16 -3.34 -12.79
C MET A 109 -4.36 -3.75 -14.25
N LEU A 110 -5.39 -4.56 -14.56
CA LEU A 110 -5.76 -4.87 -15.94
C LEU A 110 -6.19 -3.59 -16.70
N ARG A 111 -7.00 -2.73 -16.08
CA ARG A 111 -7.38 -1.44 -16.67
C ARG A 111 -6.17 -0.56 -16.93
N PHE A 112 -5.26 -0.45 -15.96
CA PHE A 112 -4.04 0.33 -16.11
C PHE A 112 -3.23 -0.15 -17.32
N ARG A 113 -2.99 -1.47 -17.42
CA ARG A 113 -2.29 -2.05 -18.57
C ARG A 113 -2.99 -1.77 -19.90
N ALA A 114 -4.32 -1.79 -19.93
CA ALA A 114 -5.08 -1.48 -21.14
C ALA A 114 -4.95 -0.01 -21.56
N LEU A 115 -4.96 0.91 -20.59
CA LEU A 115 -4.72 2.34 -20.86
C LEU A 115 -3.29 2.59 -21.33
N SER A 116 -2.29 1.98 -20.69
CA SER A 116 -0.89 2.06 -21.13
C SER A 116 -0.70 1.51 -22.54
N TYR A 117 -1.33 0.38 -22.88
CA TYR A 117 -1.26 -0.15 -24.25
C TYR A 117 -1.85 0.81 -25.29
N LEU A 118 -2.99 1.45 -25.00
CA LEU A 118 -3.59 2.42 -25.90
C LEU A 118 -2.74 3.70 -26.04
N ALA A 119 -2.15 4.18 -24.95
CA ALA A 119 -1.34 5.40 -24.94
C ALA A 119 0.06 5.19 -25.53
N ASP A 120 0.75 4.14 -25.11
CA ASP A 120 2.18 3.93 -25.40
C ASP A 120 2.38 3.15 -26.71
N GLU A 121 1.60 2.08 -26.96
CA GLU A 121 1.76 1.26 -28.16
C GLU A 121 0.92 1.74 -29.35
N CYS A 122 -0.35 2.10 -29.10
CA CYS A 122 -1.24 2.56 -30.17
C CYS A 122 -1.14 4.08 -30.42
N GLY A 123 -0.66 4.87 -29.45
CA GLY A 123 -0.55 6.32 -29.56
C GLY A 123 -1.89 7.05 -29.60
N GLU A 124 -2.94 6.46 -29.03
CA GLU A 124 -4.29 7.03 -29.04
C GLU A 124 -4.53 7.97 -27.85
N ASP A 125 -5.44 8.95 -28.03
CA ASP A 125 -5.87 9.80 -26.92
C ASP A 125 -6.79 9.05 -25.96
N ILE A 126 -6.28 8.73 -24.78
CA ILE A 126 -6.99 8.03 -23.70
C ILE A 126 -7.88 8.95 -22.86
N GLY A 127 -7.95 10.25 -23.15
CA GLY A 127 -8.74 11.23 -22.39
C GLY A 127 -10.23 10.86 -22.28
N ALA A 128 -10.78 10.14 -23.24
CA ALA A 128 -12.15 9.64 -23.21
C ALA A 128 -12.43 8.60 -22.10
N TYR A 129 -11.38 8.06 -21.46
CA TYR A 129 -11.49 7.03 -20.43
C TYR A 129 -11.20 7.53 -19.00
N CYS A 130 -10.68 8.74 -18.83
CA CYS A 130 -10.39 9.35 -17.53
C CYS A 130 -11.64 10.03 -16.94
#